data_AF-A0A6M0ES38-F1
#
_entry.id   AF-A0A6M0ES38-F1
#
_cell.length_a   1.000
_cell.length_b   1.000
_cell.length_c   1.000
_cell.angle_alpha   90.00
_cell.angle_beta   90.00
_cell.angle_gamma   90.00
#
_symmetry.space_group_name_H-M   'P 1'
#
loop_
_entity.id
_entity.type
_entity.pdbx_description
1 polymer ?
#
loop_
_entity_poly.entity_id
_entity_poly.type
_entity_poly.pdbx_seq_one_letter_code
_entity_poly.pdbx_strand_id
1 'polypeptide(L)'
;MQLRNASCLRAPCHTLMSGAFFLVALSSCTQPTSIVAFESPSPLTDRTMELTALASFPVSATVWSGGFDATDWSQSWSAKIRGDWGLENTEVITDPTNKFSQVLRVHYPTGSVSPAVFRKYNAPFGGAGFHANLDIEPQNSLRLGYYVRFSEDFDFVKGGKLPGLFGGRVTSGGKIPDGTNGFSTRFMWRKDGEGEVFAYLPNSSDFGTSIGRGSWRFQPGKWHHIEQEVVLNDPGRENGRIRVWLDGEQVLDREDLIFRSTSELKIEGIFFSTFFGGGDKSWATPKDVYIDFADFSVMNVN
;
A
#
# COMPACT_ATOMS: atom_id res chain seq x y z
N MET A 1 49.03 -21.01 26.63
CA MET A 1 49.25 -21.90 27.79
C MET A 1 49.33 -21.01 29.03
N GLN A 2 48.60 -21.34 30.11
CA GLN A 2 48.44 -20.56 31.36
C GLN A 2 47.68 -19.21 31.20
N LEU A 3 46.49 -19.01 31.81
CA LEU A 3 46.15 -18.72 33.23
C LEU A 3 46.57 -17.28 33.63
N ARG A 4 45.76 -16.39 34.25
CA ARG A 4 44.38 -16.40 34.83
C ARG A 4 43.85 -14.95 34.83
N ASN A 5 42.52 -14.75 34.86
CA ASN A 5 41.81 -14.14 36.00
C ASN A 5 40.31 -14.01 35.73
N ALA A 6 39.51 -14.26 36.77
CA ALA A 6 38.06 -14.12 36.79
C ALA A 6 37.65 -13.13 37.88
N SER A 7 36.59 -12.37 37.64
CA SER A 7 35.98 -11.48 38.63
C SER A 7 34.47 -11.68 38.64
N CYS A 8 33.95 -12.19 39.77
CA CYS A 8 32.51 -12.37 39.98
C CYS A 8 31.82 -11.02 40.24
N LEU A 9 30.61 -10.86 39.70
CA LEU A 9 29.63 -9.89 40.18
C LEU A 9 28.59 -10.60 41.05
N ARG A 10 28.29 -10.01 42.21
CA ARG A 10 27.32 -10.53 43.19
C ARG A 10 25.94 -9.88 42.98
N ALA A 11 24.89 -10.67 43.12
CA ALA A 11 23.53 -10.19 43.35
C ALA A 11 23.14 -10.30 44.85
N PRO A 12 22.31 -9.37 45.34
CA PRO A 12 21.23 -9.65 46.29
C PRO A 12 19.91 -8.93 45.84
N CYS A 13 18.70 -9.16 46.39
CA CYS A 13 18.11 -10.16 47.28
C CYS A 13 16.56 -9.99 47.21
N HIS A 14 15.77 -11.04 47.47
CA HIS A 14 14.29 -10.97 47.59
C HIS A 14 13.84 -10.90 49.05
N THR A 15 12.84 -10.04 49.34
CA THR A 15 11.92 -10.13 50.50
C THR A 15 10.66 -9.30 50.14
N LEU A 16 9.48 -9.89 49.90
CA LEU A 16 8.47 -10.49 50.81
C LEU A 16 7.57 -9.48 51.56
N MET A 17 6.26 -9.79 51.57
CA MET A 17 5.17 -8.96 52.10
C MET A 17 5.12 -8.90 53.63
N SER A 18 4.53 -7.82 54.16
CA SER A 18 3.53 -7.91 55.24
C SER A 18 2.64 -6.66 55.24
N GLY A 19 1.40 -6.80 55.71
CA GLY A 19 0.48 -5.68 55.94
C GLY A 19 -0.01 -5.64 57.38
N ALA A 20 -0.53 -4.50 57.82
CA ALA A 20 -1.32 -4.38 59.06
C ALA A 20 -2.23 -3.15 59.02
N PHE A 21 -3.46 -3.30 59.52
CA PHE A 21 -4.40 -2.21 59.86
C PHE A 21 -3.93 -1.48 61.13
N PHE A 22 -4.36 -0.23 61.35
CA PHE A 22 -4.99 0.17 62.63
C PHE A 22 -5.88 1.43 62.51
N LEU A 23 -6.76 1.62 63.50
CA LEU A 23 -7.91 2.54 63.50
C LEU A 23 -7.66 3.98 64.01
N VAL A 24 -8.41 4.92 63.42
CA VAL A 24 -9.28 5.96 64.01
C VAL A 24 -8.90 6.64 65.35
N ALA A 25 -8.92 7.98 65.34
CA ALA A 25 -9.33 8.82 66.48
C ALA A 25 -10.17 10.02 66.00
N LEU A 26 -11.09 10.50 66.85
CA LEU A 26 -12.16 11.46 66.53
C LEU A 26 -11.81 12.91 66.93
N SER A 27 -12.52 13.89 66.36
CA SER A 27 -12.89 15.14 67.06
C SER A 27 -14.19 15.75 66.50
N SER A 28 -15.12 16.04 67.41
CA SER A 28 -16.40 16.75 67.24
C SER A 28 -16.17 18.26 66.99
N CYS A 29 -17.12 19.14 66.66
CA CYS A 29 -18.59 19.09 66.51
C CYS A 29 -18.98 20.16 65.42
N THR A 30 -20.21 20.63 65.13
CA THR A 30 -21.52 20.69 65.82
C THR A 30 -22.65 20.82 64.77
N GLN A 31 -23.91 20.93 65.19
CA GLN A 31 -25.05 21.38 64.37
C GLN A 31 -25.65 22.69 64.92
N PRO A 32 -26.49 23.38 64.12
CA PRO A 32 -27.91 23.37 64.47
C PRO A 32 -28.85 23.04 63.30
N THR A 33 -30.05 22.56 63.63
CA THR A 33 -31.14 22.18 62.74
C THR A 33 -32.03 23.36 62.33
N SER A 34 -32.49 23.37 61.07
CA SER A 34 -33.65 24.15 60.61
C SER A 34 -34.55 23.26 59.73
N ILE A 35 -35.85 23.22 60.05
CA ILE A 35 -36.89 22.53 59.26
C ILE A 35 -37.78 23.59 58.60
N VAL A 36 -37.89 23.62 57.26
CA VAL A 36 -39.05 24.20 56.55
C VAL A 36 -39.33 23.44 55.23
N ALA A 37 -40.62 23.11 55.07
CA ALA A 37 -41.44 22.74 53.90
C ALA A 37 -40.86 22.33 52.52
N PHE A 38 -41.60 21.41 51.89
CA PHE A 38 -41.62 21.14 50.45
C PHE A 38 -42.19 22.30 49.64
N GLU A 39 -41.61 22.58 48.47
CA GLU A 39 -42.29 23.22 47.34
C GLU A 39 -42.14 22.36 46.07
N SER A 40 -43.22 22.24 45.30
CA SER A 40 -43.26 21.46 44.06
C SER A 40 -42.59 22.22 42.90
N PRO A 41 -41.80 21.55 42.04
CA PRO A 41 -41.21 22.21 40.88
C PRO A 41 -42.23 22.38 39.73
N SER A 42 -42.38 23.63 39.26
CA SER A 42 -43.01 23.96 37.98
C SER A 42 -42.13 23.49 36.80
N PRO A 43 -42.72 23.15 35.63
CA PRO A 43 -41.96 22.59 34.51
C PRO A 43 -41.15 23.65 33.77
N LEU A 44 -39.83 23.44 33.68
CA LEU A 44 -38.96 24.23 32.81
C LEU A 44 -38.79 23.55 31.45
N THR A 45 -39.38 24.20 30.45
CA THR A 45 -39.05 24.21 29.02
C THR A 45 -37.89 23.33 28.55
N ASP A 46 -38.26 22.39 27.69
CA ASP A 46 -37.52 21.82 26.55
C ASP A 46 -36.09 22.34 26.35
N ARG A 47 -35.11 21.51 26.74
CA ARG A 47 -33.74 21.60 26.24
C ARG A 47 -33.59 20.58 25.12
N THR A 48 -33.85 21.01 23.89
CA THR A 48 -33.35 20.35 22.69
C THR A 48 -31.83 20.19 22.83
N MET A 49 -31.36 18.94 22.89
CA MET A 49 -29.93 18.66 22.78
C MET A 49 -29.48 19.02 21.37
N GLU A 50 -28.67 20.06 21.23
CA GLU A 50 -27.84 20.22 20.03
C GLU A 50 -26.89 19.03 19.95
N LEU A 51 -27.29 18.02 19.19
CA LEU A 51 -26.44 16.93 18.80
C LEU A 51 -25.35 17.51 17.89
N THR A 52 -24.18 17.79 18.48
CA THR A 52 -23.01 18.26 17.74
C THR A 52 -22.72 17.27 16.62
N ALA A 53 -22.94 17.70 15.38
CA ALA A 53 -22.69 16.88 14.21
C ALA A 53 -21.20 16.52 14.19
N LEU A 54 -20.88 15.28 14.54
CA LEU A 54 -19.58 14.70 14.26
C LEU A 54 -19.34 14.87 12.77
N ALA A 55 -18.24 15.51 12.40
CA ALA A 55 -17.90 15.74 11.02
C ALA A 55 -17.85 14.38 10.30
N SER A 56 -18.87 14.11 9.48
CA SER A 56 -18.85 12.96 8.59
C SER A 56 -17.76 13.21 7.57
N PHE A 57 -16.55 12.75 7.85
CA PHE A 57 -15.52 12.63 6.83
C PHE A 57 -16.15 11.92 5.63
N PRO A 58 -16.09 12.51 4.42
CA PRO A 58 -16.73 11.92 3.26
C PRO A 58 -16.04 10.57 3.01
N VAL A 59 -16.78 9.49 3.20
CA VAL A 59 -16.28 8.13 2.97
C VAL A 59 -15.83 8.08 1.52
N SER A 60 -14.54 7.80 1.29
CA SER A 60 -14.00 7.56 -0.04
C SER A 60 -14.77 6.45 -0.71
N ALA A 61 -15.61 6.81 -1.69
CA ALA A 61 -16.42 5.84 -2.40
C ALA A 61 -15.52 4.96 -3.27
N THR A 62 -15.62 3.64 -3.10
CA THR A 62 -15.09 2.68 -4.06
C THR A 62 -15.77 2.90 -5.40
N VAL A 63 -14.99 3.26 -6.42
CA VAL A 63 -15.48 3.45 -7.79
C VAL A 63 -15.36 2.17 -8.62
N TRP A 64 -14.46 1.25 -8.23
CA TRP A 64 -14.29 -0.04 -8.87
C TRP A 64 -13.61 -1.05 -7.93
N SER A 65 -13.88 -2.34 -8.09
CA SER A 65 -13.17 -3.43 -7.41
C SER A 65 -13.10 -4.71 -8.26
N GLY A 66 -12.11 -5.56 -8.00
CA GLY A 66 -11.86 -6.79 -8.73
C GLY A 66 -11.22 -7.90 -7.88
N GLY A 67 -12.00 -8.93 -7.56
CA GLY A 67 -11.58 -10.11 -6.78
C GLY A 67 -11.09 -11.31 -7.60
N PHE A 68 -11.10 -11.23 -8.93
CA PHE A 68 -10.85 -12.34 -9.88
C PHE A 68 -11.87 -13.48 -9.84
N ASP A 69 -13.08 -13.26 -9.32
CA ASP A 69 -14.10 -14.31 -9.23
C ASP A 69 -14.71 -14.75 -10.58
N ALA A 70 -14.45 -13.99 -11.65
CA ALA A 70 -14.99 -14.23 -12.99
C ALA A 70 -13.97 -14.93 -13.92
N THR A 71 -14.43 -15.91 -14.69
CA THR A 71 -13.61 -16.67 -15.66
C THR A 71 -12.97 -15.76 -16.73
N ASP A 72 -13.59 -14.63 -17.02
CA ASP A 72 -13.19 -13.60 -17.98
C ASP A 72 -12.69 -12.31 -17.30
N TRP A 73 -12.06 -12.42 -16.12
CA TRP A 73 -11.60 -11.28 -15.30
C TRP A 73 -10.92 -10.15 -16.07
N SER A 74 -10.17 -10.43 -17.14
CA SER A 74 -9.49 -9.40 -17.93
C SER A 74 -10.46 -8.48 -18.67
N GLN A 75 -11.67 -8.97 -19.01
CA GLN A 75 -12.75 -8.17 -19.58
C GLN A 75 -13.40 -7.28 -18.51
N SER A 76 -13.64 -7.79 -17.29
CA SER A 76 -14.23 -6.99 -16.20
C SER A 76 -13.29 -5.89 -15.63
N TRP A 77 -12.02 -5.93 -16.01
CA TRP A 77 -11.03 -4.87 -15.75
C TRP A 77 -10.89 -3.88 -16.91
N SER A 78 -11.57 -4.12 -18.04
CA SER A 78 -11.35 -3.43 -19.32
C SER A 78 -9.87 -3.36 -19.69
N ALA A 79 -9.21 -4.52 -19.65
CA ALA A 79 -7.81 -4.65 -20.00
C ALA A 79 -7.58 -4.37 -21.49
N LYS A 80 -6.71 -3.40 -21.79
CA LYS A 80 -6.30 -3.05 -23.15
C LYS A 80 -5.47 -4.18 -23.78
N ILE A 81 -6.13 -4.96 -24.64
CA ILE A 81 -5.52 -6.03 -25.46
C ILE A 81 -4.30 -5.52 -26.27
N ARG A 82 -4.32 -4.23 -26.71
CA ARG A 82 -3.16 -3.67 -27.41
C ARG A 82 -2.06 -3.27 -26.42
N GLY A 83 -1.03 -4.11 -26.35
CA GLY A 83 0.18 -3.85 -25.56
C GLY A 83 0.19 -4.54 -24.20
N ASP A 84 -0.69 -5.53 -24.01
CA ASP A 84 -0.52 -6.57 -23.01
C ASP A 84 0.69 -7.48 -23.36
N TRP A 85 1.09 -8.30 -22.39
CA TRP A 85 2.12 -9.33 -22.54
C TRP A 85 2.13 -10.26 -21.31
N GLY A 86 2.53 -11.52 -21.50
CA GLY A 86 2.73 -12.45 -20.39
C GLY A 86 1.45 -12.92 -19.71
N LEU A 87 0.28 -12.76 -20.34
CA LEU A 87 -0.99 -13.27 -19.82
C LEU A 87 -0.99 -14.81 -19.75
N GLU A 88 -0.20 -15.47 -20.58
CA GLU A 88 0.10 -16.90 -20.52
C GLU A 88 0.83 -17.34 -19.24
N ASN A 89 1.44 -16.40 -18.50
CA ASN A 89 2.05 -16.64 -17.19
C ASN A 89 1.07 -16.33 -16.04
N THR A 90 -0.21 -16.12 -16.32
CA THR A 90 -1.23 -15.80 -15.31
C THR A 90 -2.28 -16.90 -15.21
N GLU A 91 -2.67 -17.22 -13.98
CA GLU A 91 -3.67 -18.25 -13.67
C GLU A 91 -4.55 -17.75 -12.52
N VAL A 92 -5.87 -17.93 -12.62
CA VAL A 92 -6.76 -17.74 -11.46
C VAL A 92 -6.85 -19.06 -10.72
N ILE A 93 -6.43 -19.07 -9.45
CA ILE A 93 -6.43 -20.26 -8.60
C ILE A 93 -7.18 -20.00 -7.29
N THR A 94 -7.60 -21.06 -6.60
CA THR A 94 -7.99 -20.98 -5.18
C THR A 94 -6.80 -20.52 -4.34
N ASP A 95 -7.02 -19.64 -3.36
CA ASP A 95 -5.91 -19.19 -2.49
C ASP A 95 -5.33 -20.35 -1.65
N PRO A 96 -4.05 -20.72 -1.80
CA PRO A 96 -3.43 -21.76 -0.96
C PRO A 96 -3.36 -21.41 0.54
N THR A 97 -3.59 -20.15 0.96
CA THR A 97 -3.72 -19.79 2.39
C THR A 97 -5.15 -19.69 2.90
N ASN A 98 -6.17 -19.89 2.05
CA ASN A 98 -7.59 -19.73 2.39
C ASN A 98 -7.98 -18.34 2.96
N LYS A 99 -7.23 -17.28 2.63
CA LYS A 99 -7.57 -15.88 2.97
C LYS A 99 -8.60 -15.32 1.99
N PHE A 100 -8.54 -15.73 0.73
CA PHE A 100 -9.44 -15.34 -0.35
C PHE A 100 -10.08 -16.57 -1.02
N SER A 101 -11.20 -16.39 -1.71
CA SER A 101 -11.81 -17.43 -2.56
C SER A 101 -10.87 -17.81 -3.70
N GLN A 102 -10.43 -16.79 -4.45
CA GLN A 102 -9.60 -16.90 -5.64
C GLN A 102 -8.54 -15.79 -5.64
N VAL A 103 -7.45 -16.02 -6.37
CA VAL A 103 -6.33 -15.08 -6.54
C VAL A 103 -5.79 -15.17 -7.96
N LEU A 104 -5.26 -14.07 -8.48
CA LEU A 104 -4.47 -14.07 -9.70
C LEU A 104 -3.02 -14.43 -9.35
N ARG A 105 -2.61 -15.66 -9.68
CA ARG A 105 -1.22 -16.10 -9.64
C ARG A 105 -0.50 -15.63 -10.89
N VAL A 106 0.69 -15.08 -10.71
CA VAL A 106 1.62 -14.77 -11.81
C VAL A 106 2.91 -15.58 -11.63
N HIS A 107 3.33 -16.27 -12.68
CA HIS A 107 4.51 -17.13 -12.72
C HIS A 107 5.77 -16.40 -13.21
N TYR A 108 6.90 -16.70 -12.57
CA TYR A 108 8.23 -16.23 -12.95
C TYR A 108 9.16 -17.45 -13.03
N PRO A 109 9.37 -18.03 -14.23
CA PRO A 109 10.28 -19.15 -14.38
C PRO A 109 11.71 -18.82 -13.93
N THR A 110 12.46 -19.83 -13.50
CA THR A 110 13.90 -19.69 -13.20
C THR A 110 14.63 -19.01 -14.36
N GLY A 111 15.37 -17.94 -14.09
CA GLY A 111 16.09 -17.15 -15.09
C GLY A 111 15.26 -16.06 -15.79
N SER A 112 13.97 -15.92 -15.46
CA SER A 112 13.12 -14.85 -16.02
C SER A 112 13.49 -13.47 -15.47
N VAL A 113 13.31 -12.47 -16.31
CA VAL A 113 13.81 -11.10 -16.17
C VAL A 113 13.03 -10.19 -17.12
N SER A 114 13.27 -8.87 -17.09
CA SER A 114 12.43 -7.89 -17.78
C SER A 114 12.19 -8.20 -19.27
N PRO A 115 11.00 -7.85 -19.82
CA PRO A 115 10.68 -8.12 -21.23
C PRO A 115 11.70 -7.57 -22.25
N ALA A 116 12.47 -6.54 -21.88
CA ALA A 116 13.55 -6.01 -22.70
C ALA A 116 14.78 -6.95 -22.73
N VAL A 117 15.16 -7.51 -21.57
CA VAL A 117 16.27 -8.48 -21.44
C VAL A 117 15.87 -9.83 -22.04
N PHE A 118 14.61 -10.25 -21.87
CA PHE A 118 14.01 -11.39 -22.59
C PHE A 118 14.27 -11.29 -24.10
N ARG A 119 13.74 -10.25 -24.76
CA ARG A 119 13.86 -10.05 -26.21
C ARG A 119 15.31 -9.93 -26.69
N LYS A 120 16.21 -9.38 -25.86
CA LYS A 120 17.62 -9.17 -26.22
C LYS A 120 18.48 -10.43 -26.09
N TYR A 121 18.14 -11.36 -25.19
CA TYR A 121 19.02 -12.47 -24.83
C TYR A 121 18.34 -13.86 -24.81
N ASN A 122 17.08 -13.95 -25.27
CA ASN A 122 16.26 -15.16 -25.24
C ASN A 122 16.26 -15.84 -23.85
N ALA A 123 16.03 -15.03 -22.81
CA ALA A 123 15.84 -15.53 -21.45
C ALA A 123 14.48 -16.27 -21.34
N PRO A 124 14.20 -16.97 -20.23
CA PRO A 124 12.84 -17.39 -19.90
C PRO A 124 11.91 -16.17 -19.78
N PHE A 125 10.72 -16.28 -20.36
CA PHE A 125 9.69 -15.24 -20.26
C PHE A 125 8.88 -15.48 -18.99
N GLY A 126 8.54 -14.42 -18.26
CA GLY A 126 7.89 -14.51 -16.95
C GLY A 126 7.35 -13.17 -16.50
N GLY A 127 6.38 -13.21 -15.59
CA GLY A 127 5.59 -12.04 -15.24
C GLY A 127 4.55 -11.69 -16.31
N ALA A 128 3.81 -10.60 -16.06
CA ALA A 128 2.74 -10.13 -16.92
C ALA A 128 2.60 -8.61 -16.88
N GLY A 129 1.96 -8.03 -17.88
CA GLY A 129 1.53 -6.64 -17.81
C GLY A 129 0.48 -6.25 -18.83
N PHE A 130 -0.41 -5.35 -18.43
CA PHE A 130 -1.52 -4.80 -19.21
C PHE A 130 -1.95 -3.45 -18.59
N HIS A 131 -2.76 -2.68 -19.32
CA HIS A 131 -3.38 -1.46 -18.80
C HIS A 131 -4.88 -1.71 -18.65
N ALA A 132 -5.41 -1.48 -17.46
CA ALA A 132 -6.82 -1.65 -17.13
C ALA A 132 -7.43 -0.28 -16.87
N ASN A 133 -8.41 0.11 -17.69
CA ASN A 133 -9.11 1.38 -17.54
C ASN A 133 -10.35 1.28 -16.64
N LEU A 134 -10.74 0.05 -16.23
CA LEU A 134 -11.73 -0.21 -15.19
C LEU A 134 -13.15 0.34 -15.45
N ASP A 135 -13.40 0.83 -16.66
CA ASP A 135 -14.57 1.64 -17.06
C ASP A 135 -14.91 2.80 -16.12
N ILE A 136 -13.88 3.36 -15.46
CA ILE A 136 -14.02 4.57 -14.63
C ILE A 136 -13.76 5.84 -15.46
N GLU A 137 -14.47 6.91 -15.13
CA GLU A 137 -14.15 8.25 -15.62
C GLU A 137 -12.77 8.70 -15.11
N PRO A 138 -11.88 9.26 -15.96
CA PRO A 138 -10.55 9.67 -15.52
C PRO A 138 -10.58 10.77 -14.45
N GLN A 139 -9.81 10.56 -13.37
CA GLN A 139 -9.84 11.39 -12.15
C GLN A 139 -8.55 12.19 -11.93
N ASN A 140 -8.65 13.26 -11.14
CA ASN A 140 -7.48 14.01 -10.64
C ASN A 140 -6.80 13.32 -9.45
N SER A 141 -7.52 12.47 -8.72
CA SER A 141 -7.03 11.80 -7.52
C SER A 141 -7.70 10.44 -7.37
N LEU A 142 -6.92 9.40 -7.09
CA LEU A 142 -7.40 8.04 -6.86
C LEU A 142 -6.54 7.36 -5.80
N ARG A 143 -7.18 6.46 -5.05
CA ARG A 143 -6.49 5.45 -4.24
C ARG A 143 -6.69 4.08 -4.86
N LEU A 144 -5.59 3.38 -5.11
CA LEU A 144 -5.52 1.97 -5.49
C LEU A 144 -5.18 1.15 -4.24
N GLY A 145 -5.95 0.12 -3.91
CA GLY A 145 -5.61 -0.89 -2.92
C GLY A 145 -5.56 -2.28 -3.55
N TYR A 146 -4.66 -3.15 -3.11
CA TYR A 146 -4.69 -4.59 -3.42
C TYR A 146 -3.87 -5.41 -2.43
N TYR A 147 -4.13 -6.71 -2.38
CA TYR A 147 -3.29 -7.66 -1.68
C TYR A 147 -2.23 -8.27 -2.60
N VAL A 148 -1.02 -8.44 -2.08
CA VAL A 148 0.10 -9.10 -2.75
C VAL A 148 0.78 -10.11 -1.81
N ARG A 149 1.10 -11.29 -2.33
CA ARG A 149 1.92 -12.31 -1.65
C ARG A 149 2.99 -12.81 -2.59
N PHE A 150 4.24 -12.72 -2.15
CA PHE A 150 5.37 -13.41 -2.75
C PHE A 150 5.42 -14.86 -2.23
N SER A 151 5.77 -15.84 -3.06
CA SER A 151 5.96 -17.24 -2.61
C SER A 151 6.99 -17.35 -1.47
N GLU A 152 6.90 -18.40 -0.63
CA GLU A 152 7.62 -18.47 0.66
C GLU A 152 9.14 -18.27 0.57
N ASP A 153 9.76 -18.78 -0.49
CA ASP A 153 11.20 -18.76 -0.70
C ASP A 153 11.61 -17.88 -1.89
N PHE A 154 10.80 -16.85 -2.21
CA PHE A 154 11.05 -15.82 -3.21
C PHE A 154 12.34 -15.04 -2.92
N ASP A 155 13.31 -15.10 -3.83
CA ASP A 155 14.50 -14.23 -3.81
C ASP A 155 14.17 -12.93 -4.54
N PHE A 156 14.25 -11.79 -3.85
CA PHE A 156 13.99 -10.48 -4.43
C PHE A 156 15.09 -9.99 -5.40
N VAL A 157 16.27 -10.60 -5.37
CA VAL A 157 17.45 -10.30 -6.19
C VAL A 157 17.82 -8.80 -6.12
N LYS A 158 17.53 -8.03 -7.19
CA LYS A 158 17.78 -6.58 -7.28
C LYS A 158 16.48 -5.76 -7.35
N GLY A 159 15.35 -6.43 -7.41
CA GLY A 159 14.04 -5.83 -7.55
C GLY A 159 13.27 -6.20 -8.81
N GLY A 160 12.00 -5.82 -8.81
CA GLY A 160 11.06 -6.04 -9.91
C GLY A 160 9.84 -5.13 -9.77
N LYS A 161 8.95 -5.16 -10.75
CA LYS A 161 7.78 -4.26 -10.83
C LYS A 161 6.57 -4.85 -10.13
N LEU A 162 5.69 -3.97 -9.64
CA LEU A 162 4.36 -4.30 -9.16
C LEU A 162 3.33 -3.31 -9.76
N PRO A 163 2.02 -3.64 -9.78
CA PRO A 163 0.97 -2.75 -10.25
C PRO A 163 0.96 -1.37 -9.57
N GLY A 164 0.49 -0.35 -10.28
CA GLY A 164 0.23 0.99 -9.75
C GLY A 164 -0.58 1.83 -10.74
N LEU A 165 -0.87 3.09 -10.40
CA LEU A 165 -1.73 3.95 -11.22
C LEU A 165 -1.00 4.56 -12.44
N PHE A 166 -1.74 4.86 -13.51
CA PHE A 166 -1.23 5.54 -14.71
C PHE A 166 -2.23 6.57 -15.27
N GLY A 167 -1.74 7.40 -16.19
CA GLY A 167 -2.56 8.32 -16.99
C GLY A 167 -1.91 8.62 -18.33
N GLY A 168 -2.72 8.85 -19.37
CA GLY A 168 -2.25 9.19 -20.71
C GLY A 168 -1.49 8.07 -21.41
N ARG A 169 -0.49 8.45 -22.23
CA ARG A 169 0.38 7.51 -22.93
C ARG A 169 1.30 6.79 -21.95
N VAL A 170 1.52 5.50 -22.23
CA VAL A 170 2.34 4.59 -21.42
C VAL A 170 3.80 5.06 -21.33
N THR A 171 4.17 5.63 -20.19
CA THR A 171 5.54 6.10 -19.90
C THR A 171 6.28 5.05 -19.06
N SER A 172 7.17 4.32 -19.75
CA SER A 172 7.96 3.23 -19.17
C SER A 172 9.18 2.91 -20.03
N GLY A 173 10.10 2.10 -19.50
CA GLY A 173 11.25 1.58 -20.27
C GLY A 173 12.21 2.67 -20.76
N GLY A 174 12.37 3.75 -20.00
CA GLY A 174 13.18 4.92 -20.36
C GLY A 174 12.45 6.01 -21.16
N LYS A 175 11.15 5.85 -21.42
CA LYS A 175 10.31 6.91 -22.00
C LYS A 175 9.86 7.88 -20.91
N ILE A 176 10.61 8.94 -20.70
CA ILE A 176 10.30 10.03 -19.77
C ILE A 176 9.11 10.84 -20.32
N PRO A 177 8.10 11.18 -19.50
CA PRO A 177 7.02 12.06 -19.92
C PRO A 177 7.42 13.52 -20.01
N ASP A 178 6.63 14.32 -20.72
CA ASP A 178 6.80 15.77 -20.87
C ASP A 178 5.78 16.59 -20.03
N GLY A 179 4.97 15.92 -19.22
CA GLY A 179 3.88 16.51 -18.44
C GLY A 179 2.57 16.73 -19.22
N THR A 180 2.59 16.56 -20.54
CA THR A 180 1.39 16.56 -21.39
C THR A 180 0.99 15.16 -21.84
N ASN A 181 1.98 14.27 -21.97
CA ASN A 181 1.81 13.01 -22.68
C ASN A 181 1.37 11.81 -21.80
N GLY A 182 1.72 11.76 -20.51
CA GLY A 182 1.35 10.66 -19.61
C GLY A 182 2.16 10.61 -18.30
N PHE A 183 1.87 9.66 -17.43
CA PHE A 183 2.66 9.31 -16.23
C PHE A 183 2.39 7.85 -15.82
N SER A 184 3.27 7.26 -15.00
CA SER A 184 2.96 6.01 -14.29
C SER A 184 3.58 6.01 -12.89
N THR A 185 2.94 5.33 -11.93
CA THR A 185 3.31 5.34 -10.50
C THR A 185 3.49 3.92 -9.92
N ARG A 186 3.76 2.93 -10.78
CA ARG A 186 4.00 1.53 -10.38
C ARG A 186 4.95 1.38 -9.20
N PHE A 187 4.62 0.45 -8.32
CA PHE A 187 5.52 0.01 -7.27
C PHE A 187 6.72 -0.78 -7.83
N MET A 188 7.74 -0.92 -7.00
CA MET A 188 8.77 -1.95 -7.13
C MET A 188 9.02 -2.62 -5.79
N TRP A 189 9.38 -3.91 -5.86
CA TRP A 189 10.22 -4.50 -4.83
C TRP A 189 11.69 -4.28 -5.19
N ARG A 190 12.57 -4.35 -4.18
CA ARG A 190 14.02 -4.25 -4.24
C ARG A 190 14.64 -5.36 -3.39
N LYS A 191 15.96 -5.38 -3.28
CA LYS A 191 16.69 -6.34 -2.45
C LYS A 191 16.16 -6.33 -1.00
N ASP A 192 16.19 -7.47 -0.34
CA ASP A 192 15.77 -7.63 1.07
C ASP A 192 14.33 -7.14 1.35
N GLY A 193 13.46 -7.29 0.34
CA GLY A 193 12.04 -6.97 0.39
C GLY A 193 11.68 -5.49 0.31
N GLU A 194 12.65 -4.58 0.21
CA GLU A 194 12.41 -3.13 0.22
C GLU A 194 11.40 -2.71 -0.86
N GLY A 195 10.37 -1.97 -0.46
CA GLY A 195 9.44 -1.36 -1.40
C GLY A 195 9.88 0.03 -1.83
N GLU A 196 9.46 0.46 -3.02
CA GLU A 196 9.50 1.86 -3.47
C GLU A 196 8.33 2.12 -4.43
N VAL A 197 7.91 3.38 -4.56
CA VAL A 197 7.18 3.83 -5.74
C VAL A 197 8.20 4.18 -6.82
N PHE A 198 7.99 3.69 -8.05
CA PHE A 198 8.85 3.98 -9.19
C PHE A 198 8.07 4.75 -10.25
N ALA A 199 8.02 6.07 -10.07
CA ALA A 199 7.18 6.94 -10.86
C ALA A 199 7.89 7.47 -12.11
N TYR A 200 7.26 7.39 -13.29
CA TYR A 200 7.69 8.14 -14.47
C TYR A 200 7.00 9.51 -14.43
N LEU A 201 7.79 10.54 -14.11
CA LEU A 201 7.38 11.94 -13.95
C LEU A 201 8.19 12.85 -14.88
N PRO A 202 7.77 14.09 -15.17
CA PRO A 202 8.47 14.95 -16.15
C PRO A 202 9.88 15.38 -15.72
N ASN A 203 10.21 15.24 -14.44
CA ASN A 203 11.53 15.48 -13.86
C ASN A 203 12.34 14.19 -13.61
N SER A 204 11.87 13.02 -14.07
CA SER A 204 12.65 11.79 -14.09
C SER A 204 13.83 11.90 -15.07
N SER A 205 14.96 11.24 -14.77
CA SER A 205 16.18 11.33 -15.57
C SER A 205 16.22 10.34 -16.74
N ASP A 206 16.85 9.17 -16.59
CA ASP A 206 16.95 8.14 -17.65
C ASP A 206 15.85 7.08 -17.53
N PHE A 207 15.32 6.91 -16.32
CA PHE A 207 14.22 6.01 -15.97
C PHE A 207 13.36 6.67 -14.89
N GLY A 208 12.28 6.00 -14.47
CA GLY A 208 11.42 6.49 -13.40
C GLY A 208 12.15 6.79 -12.09
N THR A 209 11.66 7.81 -11.41
CA THR A 209 12.11 8.28 -10.09
C THR A 209 11.76 7.26 -9.01
N SER A 210 12.75 6.86 -8.22
CA SER A 210 12.56 6.05 -7.01
C SER A 210 12.12 6.95 -5.85
N ILE A 211 10.95 6.68 -5.27
CA ILE A 211 10.36 7.44 -4.18
C ILE A 211 10.10 6.48 -3.00
N GLY A 212 10.61 6.83 -1.80
CA GLY A 212 10.36 6.07 -0.57
C GLY A 212 11.03 4.70 -0.48
N ARG A 213 12.16 4.45 -1.19
CA ARG A 213 12.84 3.15 -1.14
C ARG A 213 13.18 2.75 0.29
N GLY A 214 12.72 1.56 0.68
CA GLY A 214 13.04 0.96 1.97
C GLY A 214 12.25 1.55 3.14
N SER A 215 11.32 2.48 2.89
CA SER A 215 10.37 2.95 3.90
C SER A 215 9.36 1.87 4.30
N TRP A 216 9.21 0.81 3.50
CA TRP A 216 8.52 -0.43 3.86
C TRP A 216 9.23 -1.67 3.27
N ARG A 217 8.86 -2.86 3.74
CA ARG A 217 9.39 -4.14 3.26
C ARG A 217 8.30 -5.20 3.11
N PHE A 218 8.27 -5.87 1.97
CA PHE A 218 7.49 -7.09 1.74
C PHE A 218 8.20 -8.31 2.34
N GLN A 219 7.44 -9.29 2.80
CA GLN A 219 7.93 -10.54 3.38
C GLN A 219 7.44 -11.73 2.54
N PRO A 220 8.35 -12.61 2.07
CA PRO A 220 7.99 -13.86 1.40
C PRO A 220 7.02 -14.70 2.25
N GLY A 221 6.09 -15.39 1.59
CA GLY A 221 5.04 -16.20 2.21
C GLY A 221 3.89 -15.42 2.85
N LYS A 222 3.97 -14.09 2.98
CA LYS A 222 2.94 -13.28 3.64
C LYS A 222 2.10 -12.48 2.64
N TRP A 223 0.80 -12.43 2.92
CA TRP A 223 -0.09 -11.43 2.32
C TRP A 223 0.18 -10.07 2.95
N HIS A 224 0.44 -9.08 2.10
CA HIS A 224 0.45 -7.67 2.46
C HIS A 224 -0.70 -6.95 1.76
N HIS A 225 -1.44 -6.11 2.46
CA HIS A 225 -2.30 -5.10 1.83
C HIS A 225 -1.43 -3.90 1.47
N ILE A 226 -1.40 -3.49 0.20
CA ILE A 226 -0.70 -2.28 -0.22
C ILE A 226 -1.67 -1.29 -0.87
N GLU A 227 -1.63 -0.06 -0.37
CA GLU A 227 -2.41 1.05 -0.92
C GLU A 227 -1.48 2.11 -1.50
N GLN A 228 -1.87 2.66 -2.65
CA GLN A 228 -1.26 3.82 -3.28
C GLN A 228 -2.33 4.87 -3.51
N GLU A 229 -2.18 6.03 -2.89
CA GLU A 229 -2.94 7.21 -3.24
C GLU A 229 -2.09 8.15 -4.09
N VAL A 230 -2.66 8.63 -5.20
CA VAL A 230 -2.06 9.63 -6.08
C VAL A 230 -3.02 10.82 -6.18
N VAL A 231 -2.49 12.01 -5.91
CA VAL A 231 -3.18 13.29 -6.17
C VAL A 231 -2.33 14.05 -7.20
N LEU A 232 -2.89 14.29 -8.39
CA LEU A 232 -2.19 15.02 -9.45
C LEU A 232 -2.08 16.50 -9.09
N ASN A 233 -0.95 17.11 -9.47
CA ASN A 233 -0.72 18.54 -9.29
C ASN A 233 -1.67 19.39 -10.15
N ASP A 234 -1.87 20.64 -9.75
CA ASP A 234 -2.45 21.64 -10.63
C ASP A 234 -1.43 22.02 -11.72
N PRO A 235 -1.85 22.24 -12.97
CA PRO A 235 -0.98 22.78 -14.02
C PRO A 235 -0.26 24.05 -13.56
N GLY A 236 1.08 24.05 -13.62
CA GLY A 236 1.92 25.16 -13.19
C GLY A 236 2.21 25.23 -11.68
N ARG A 237 1.81 24.23 -10.88
CA ARG A 237 2.12 24.12 -9.45
C ARG A 237 2.80 22.79 -9.13
N GLU A 238 3.68 22.81 -8.13
CA GLU A 238 4.35 21.62 -7.57
C GLU A 238 3.59 21.17 -6.32
N ASN A 239 2.33 20.75 -6.47
CA ASN A 239 1.46 20.35 -5.35
C ASN A 239 0.84 18.95 -5.49
N GLY A 240 1.43 18.11 -6.35
CA GLY A 240 1.04 16.71 -6.46
C GLY A 240 1.58 15.89 -5.29
N ARG A 241 0.90 14.79 -4.97
CA ARG A 241 1.20 13.96 -3.79
C ARG A 241 1.10 12.47 -4.10
N ILE A 242 1.95 11.67 -3.47
CA ILE A 242 1.80 10.21 -3.37
C ILE A 242 1.85 9.81 -1.90
N ARG A 243 0.85 9.04 -1.46
CA ARG A 243 0.84 8.38 -0.15
C ARG A 243 0.78 6.87 -0.32
N VAL A 244 1.43 6.14 0.57
CA VAL A 244 1.45 4.65 0.55
C VAL A 244 1.14 4.13 1.94
N TRP A 245 0.30 3.10 1.99
CA TRP A 245 0.09 2.30 3.20
C TRP A 245 0.51 0.86 2.94
N LEU A 246 1.10 0.21 3.95
CA LEU A 246 1.32 -1.24 3.99
C LEU A 246 0.63 -1.78 5.24
N ASP A 247 -0.24 -2.77 5.08
CA ASP A 247 -1.00 -3.41 6.17
C ASP A 247 -1.75 -2.42 7.08
N GLY A 248 -2.17 -1.29 6.50
CA GLY A 248 -2.90 -0.20 7.17
C GLY A 248 -2.02 0.90 7.79
N GLU A 249 -0.69 0.73 7.87
CA GLU A 249 0.24 1.76 8.36
C GLU A 249 0.70 2.68 7.20
N GLN A 250 0.68 4.00 7.39
CA GLN A 250 1.17 4.95 6.38
C GLN A 250 2.70 4.95 6.34
N VAL A 251 3.28 4.32 5.31
CA VAL A 251 4.73 4.11 5.15
C VAL A 251 5.41 5.13 4.24
N LEU A 252 4.63 5.89 3.46
CA LEU A 252 5.16 7.00 2.64
C LEU A 252 4.15 8.14 2.59
N ASP A 253 4.68 9.36 2.68
CA ASP A 253 3.99 10.57 2.32
C ASP A 253 4.97 11.46 1.53
N ARG A 254 4.69 11.69 0.24
CA ARG A 254 5.56 12.49 -0.63
C ARG A 254 4.75 13.57 -1.32
N GLU A 255 5.02 14.80 -0.92
CA GLU A 255 4.50 16.03 -1.52
C GLU A 255 5.48 16.58 -2.59
N ASP A 256 5.14 17.76 -3.12
CA ASP A 256 5.91 18.53 -4.11
C ASP A 256 6.23 17.74 -5.39
N LEU A 257 5.27 16.95 -5.87
CA LEU A 257 5.40 16.18 -7.11
C LEU A 257 4.76 16.90 -8.29
N ILE A 258 5.42 16.79 -9.45
CA ILE A 258 4.90 17.22 -10.74
C ILE A 258 4.57 15.96 -11.53
N PHE A 259 3.30 15.80 -11.90
CA PHE A 259 2.82 14.76 -12.82
C PHE A 259 2.52 15.34 -14.20
N ARG A 260 1.96 16.56 -14.24
CA ARG A 260 1.38 17.17 -15.43
C ARG A 260 1.59 18.67 -15.53
N SER A 261 1.53 19.16 -16.77
CA SER A 261 1.51 20.58 -17.15
C SER A 261 0.20 21.00 -17.83
N THR A 262 -0.78 20.09 -17.92
CA THR A 262 -2.11 20.28 -18.54
C THR A 262 -3.21 19.65 -17.69
N SER A 263 -4.42 20.23 -17.71
CA SER A 263 -5.62 19.68 -17.05
C SER A 263 -6.14 18.39 -17.68
N GLU A 264 -5.84 18.17 -18.96
CA GLU A 264 -6.37 17.05 -19.74
C GLU A 264 -5.77 15.71 -19.31
N LEU A 265 -4.57 15.72 -18.73
CA LEU A 265 -3.89 14.52 -18.27
C LEU A 265 -4.40 14.13 -16.88
N LYS A 266 -5.12 13.02 -16.79
CA LYS A 266 -5.76 12.48 -15.58
C LYS A 266 -5.34 11.04 -15.31
N ILE A 267 -5.66 10.52 -14.12
CA ILE A 267 -5.48 9.10 -13.79
C ILE A 267 -6.56 8.29 -14.53
N GLU A 268 -6.14 7.32 -15.33
CA GLU A 268 -6.99 6.50 -16.20
C GLU A 268 -7.28 5.10 -15.67
N GLY A 269 -6.54 4.64 -14.64
CA GLY A 269 -6.70 3.31 -14.06
C GLY A 269 -5.38 2.66 -13.65
N ILE A 270 -5.33 1.33 -13.72
CA ILE A 270 -4.23 0.49 -13.23
C ILE A 270 -3.30 0.09 -14.38
N PHE A 271 -2.00 0.34 -14.22
CA PHE A 271 -0.96 -0.29 -15.02
C PHE A 271 -0.47 -1.52 -14.27
N PHE A 272 -1.11 -2.67 -14.54
CA PHE A 272 -0.65 -3.95 -14.03
C PHE A 272 0.66 -4.30 -14.74
N SER A 273 1.73 -4.48 -13.98
CA SER A 273 3.07 -4.67 -14.55
C SER A 273 3.95 -5.31 -13.50
N THR A 274 4.25 -6.59 -13.68
CA THR A 274 5.05 -7.34 -12.71
C THR A 274 6.04 -8.26 -13.40
N PHE A 275 7.31 -8.11 -13.04
CA PHE A 275 8.46 -8.82 -13.62
C PHE A 275 9.73 -8.53 -12.81
N PHE A 276 10.66 -9.49 -12.77
CA PHE A 276 12.02 -9.27 -12.30
C PHE A 276 12.72 -8.22 -13.17
N GLY A 277 13.19 -7.14 -12.53
CA GLY A 277 13.48 -5.86 -13.18
C GLY A 277 14.80 -5.81 -13.97
N GLY A 278 15.27 -4.59 -14.23
CA GLY A 278 16.63 -4.36 -14.75
C GLY A 278 16.82 -4.43 -16.26
N GLY A 279 18.01 -3.98 -16.68
CA GLY A 279 18.46 -3.94 -18.08
C GLY A 279 19.42 -5.07 -18.46
N ASP A 280 19.70 -6.00 -17.55
CA ASP A 280 20.68 -7.08 -17.73
C ASP A 280 20.30 -8.36 -16.95
N LYS A 281 21.01 -9.47 -17.18
CA LYS A 281 20.70 -10.79 -16.61
C LYS A 281 20.92 -10.92 -15.10
N SER A 282 21.65 -10.01 -14.44
CA SER A 282 21.94 -10.08 -12.99
C SER A 282 20.77 -9.71 -12.08
N TRP A 283 19.59 -9.48 -12.69
CA TRP A 283 18.31 -9.26 -12.03
C TRP A 283 17.38 -10.47 -12.13
N ALA A 284 17.75 -11.49 -12.90
CA ALA A 284 16.91 -12.66 -13.14
C ALA A 284 16.67 -13.44 -11.84
N THR A 285 15.47 -13.99 -11.67
CA THR A 285 15.19 -14.89 -10.54
C THR A 285 16.06 -16.14 -10.61
N PRO A 286 16.72 -16.58 -9.51
CA PRO A 286 17.46 -17.83 -9.47
C PRO A 286 16.54 -19.06 -9.30
N LYS A 287 15.23 -18.85 -9.16
CA LYS A 287 14.23 -19.88 -8.84
C LYS A 287 12.96 -19.73 -9.67
N ASP A 288 12.21 -20.82 -9.74
CA ASP A 288 10.84 -20.83 -10.22
C ASP A 288 9.92 -20.34 -9.08
N VAL A 289 9.26 -19.20 -9.28
CA VAL A 289 8.55 -18.50 -8.19
C VAL A 289 7.24 -17.88 -8.66
N TYR A 290 6.40 -17.49 -7.69
CA TYR A 290 5.09 -16.89 -7.93
C TYR A 290 4.91 -15.60 -7.14
N ILE A 291 4.07 -14.72 -7.66
CA ILE A 291 3.46 -13.62 -6.91
C ILE A 291 1.96 -13.74 -7.14
N ASP A 292 1.22 -13.81 -6.04
CA ASP A 292 -0.24 -13.89 -6.03
C ASP A 292 -0.81 -12.52 -5.69
N PHE A 293 -1.88 -12.13 -6.38
CA PHE A 293 -2.58 -10.87 -6.18
C PHE A 293 -4.08 -11.12 -5.94
N ALA A 294 -4.70 -10.32 -5.08
CA ALA A 294 -6.10 -10.48 -4.71
C ALA A 294 -6.76 -9.13 -4.37
N ASP A 295 -8.09 -9.10 -4.45
CA ASP A 295 -8.95 -8.05 -3.88
C ASP A 295 -8.48 -6.63 -4.20
N PHE A 296 -8.45 -6.32 -5.51
CA PHE A 296 -8.13 -4.97 -5.96
C PHE A 296 -9.32 -4.03 -5.73
N SER A 297 -9.04 -2.80 -5.32
CA SER A 297 -10.02 -1.73 -5.20
C SER A 297 -9.45 -0.41 -5.72
N VAL A 298 -10.33 0.43 -6.27
CA VAL A 298 -10.03 1.81 -6.61
C VAL A 298 -11.10 2.71 -5.98
N MET A 299 -10.66 3.74 -5.28
CA MET A 299 -11.51 4.68 -4.53
C MET A 299 -11.21 6.12 -4.93
N ASN A 300 -12.24 6.97 -4.89
CA ASN A 300 -12.04 8.42 -5.00
C ASN A 300 -11.36 8.98 -3.74
N VAL A 301 -10.45 9.93 -3.93
CA VAL A 301 -9.85 10.72 -2.83
C VAL A 301 -10.61 12.04 -2.73
N ASN A 302 -11.17 12.29 -1.56
CA ASN A 302 -11.93 13.50 -1.23
C ASN A 302 -11.02 14.59 -0.62
#